data_AF-A0A356QU50-F1
#
_entry.id   AF-A0A356QU50-F1
#
_cell.length_a   1.000
_cell.length_b   1.000
_cell.length_c   1.000
_cell.angle_alpha   90.00
_cell.angle_beta   90.00
_cell.angle_gamma   90.00
#
_symmetry.space_group_name_H-M   'P 1'
#
loop_
_entity.id
_entity.type
_entity.pdbx_description
1 polymer ?
#
loop_
_entity_poly.entity_id
_entity_poly.type
_entity_poly.pdbx_seq_one_letter_code
_entity_poly.pdbx_strand_id
1 'polypeptide(L)'
;IISDDSVTPAVRIAALAGLGKRIQELETSSGENKQVEAATIVPTLNKILSLPVKSLPPIGRDWMQGRALEYSSNLLSILGDKSQELDGAVKSAITILKDSDRAIDLRIRTVVFLSYSANAGITLPTDEILTAADELVKTSLRDVYGIIQDKKFEEEITGLSDMGMGGGGPEMMGYDAMGMPVENERNYLPITYFVRASWRLVTLADSMTRLAQQLDSDKEQYEDRAKLIRSYGVKFYEEPKDASLTSAVETFDPESIVPEANDPESKDPGKETDPETTPKKLSPFKLR
;
A
#
# COMPACT_ATOMS: atom_id res chain seq x y z
N ILE A 1 -25.45 14.15 11.40
CA ILE A 1 -24.74 14.76 10.24
C ILE A 1 -23.74 13.79 9.63
N ILE A 2 -22.62 13.43 10.27
CA ILE A 2 -21.54 12.64 9.62
C ILE A 2 -22.01 11.25 9.16
N SER A 3 -22.84 10.59 9.97
CA SER A 3 -23.41 9.26 9.70
C SER A 3 -24.82 9.31 9.12
N ASP A 4 -25.29 10.47 8.66
CA ASP A 4 -26.65 10.67 8.18
C ASP A 4 -26.68 10.54 6.65
N ASP A 5 -27.30 9.46 6.16
CA ASP A 5 -27.36 9.16 4.72
C ASP A 5 -28.33 10.09 3.96
N SER A 6 -29.16 10.87 4.66
CA SER A 6 -29.98 11.91 4.05
C SER A 6 -29.19 13.18 3.71
N VAL A 7 -27.96 13.30 4.22
CA VAL A 7 -27.07 14.45 4.03
C VAL A 7 -26.08 14.18 2.91
N THR A 8 -25.79 15.20 2.11
CA THR A 8 -24.86 15.06 0.98
C THR A 8 -23.46 14.62 1.44
N PRO A 9 -22.72 13.82 0.65
CA PRO A 9 -21.38 13.38 1.01
C PRO A 9 -20.43 14.53 1.36
N ALA A 10 -20.52 15.67 0.66
CA ALA A 10 -19.69 16.84 0.92
C ALA A 10 -19.90 17.42 2.34
N VAL A 11 -21.14 17.49 2.81
CA VAL A 11 -21.45 17.99 4.16
C VAL A 11 -20.99 16.98 5.23
N ARG A 12 -21.10 15.68 4.95
CA ARG A 12 -20.58 14.62 5.83
C ARG A 12 -19.06 14.68 5.95
N ILE A 13 -18.36 14.91 4.83
CA ILE A 13 -16.90 15.11 4.76
C ILE A 13 -16.48 16.35 5.57
N ALA A 14 -17.15 17.49 5.39
CA ALA A 14 -16.86 18.72 6.13
C ALA A 14 -17.09 18.54 7.63
N ALA A 15 -18.18 17.87 8.02
CA ALA A 15 -18.47 17.57 9.42
C ALA A 15 -17.43 16.61 10.03
N LEU A 16 -16.93 15.63 9.27
CA LEU A 16 -15.86 14.75 9.71
C LEU A 16 -14.53 15.51 9.90
N ALA A 17 -14.21 16.45 9.00
CA ALA A 17 -13.04 17.30 9.18
C ALA A 17 -13.15 18.19 10.43
N GLY A 18 -14.35 18.70 10.74
CA GLY A 18 -14.63 19.42 11.99
C GLY A 18 -14.42 18.55 13.23
N LEU A 19 -14.85 17.28 13.17
CA LEU A 19 -14.61 16.32 14.25
C LEU A 19 -13.10 16.08 14.48
N GLY A 20 -12.32 15.98 13.40
CA GLY A 20 -10.86 15.86 13.49
C GLY A 20 -10.20 17.01 14.24
N LYS A 21 -10.61 18.26 13.97
CA LYS A 21 -10.13 19.44 14.72
C LYS A 21 -10.47 19.34 16.20
N ARG A 22 -11.68 18.88 16.53
CA ARG A 22 -12.07 18.69 17.94
C ARG A 22 -11.21 17.65 18.64
N ILE A 23 -10.83 16.57 17.96
CA ILE A 23 -9.94 15.54 18.52
C ILE A 23 -8.54 16.12 18.78
N GLN A 24 -8.00 16.92 17.87
CA GLN A 24 -6.71 17.60 18.06
C GLN A 24 -6.72 18.57 19.24
N GLU A 25 -7.83 19.31 19.42
CA GLU A 25 -8.03 20.14 20.61
C GLU A 25 -8.03 19.31 21.90
N LEU A 26 -8.62 18.11 21.89
CA LEU A 26 -8.63 17.21 23.04
C LEU A 26 -7.24 16.64 23.36
N GLU A 27 -6.41 16.35 22.35
CA GLU A 27 -5.04 15.85 22.54
C GLU A 27 -4.17 16.87 23.31
N THR A 28 -4.34 18.15 23.00
CA THR A 28 -3.55 19.24 23.59
C THR A 28 -4.17 19.83 24.87
N SER A 29 -5.39 19.42 25.21
CA SER A 29 -6.10 19.89 26.39
C SER A 29 -5.58 19.26 27.68
N SER A 30 -5.41 20.08 28.71
CA SER A 30 -5.13 19.65 30.09
C SER A 30 -6.40 19.46 30.92
N GLY A 31 -7.59 19.57 30.31
CA GLY A 31 -8.87 19.53 31.02
C GLY A 31 -9.19 18.16 31.61
N GLU A 32 -9.73 18.16 32.83
CA GLU A 32 -10.10 16.94 33.58
C GLU A 32 -11.15 16.08 32.86
N ASN A 33 -11.95 16.67 31.97
CA ASN A 33 -13.03 15.97 31.26
C ASN A 33 -12.64 15.42 29.88
N LYS A 34 -11.37 15.52 29.45
CA LYS A 34 -10.95 15.13 28.09
C LYS A 34 -11.30 13.69 27.72
N GLN A 35 -11.21 12.76 28.67
CA GLN A 35 -11.57 11.34 28.48
C GLN A 35 -13.07 11.14 28.27
N VAL A 36 -13.90 11.89 29.01
CA VAL A 36 -15.36 11.83 28.87
C VAL A 36 -15.76 12.35 27.49
N GLU A 37 -15.20 13.49 27.08
CA GLU A 37 -15.45 14.05 25.76
C GLU A 37 -14.97 13.12 24.64
N ALA A 38 -13.78 12.54 24.76
CA ALA A 38 -13.28 11.52 23.82
C ALA A 38 -14.26 10.35 23.69
N ALA A 39 -14.78 9.81 24.80
CA ALA A 39 -15.74 8.72 24.78
C ALA A 39 -17.05 9.10 24.05
N THR A 40 -17.50 10.36 24.12
CA THR A 40 -18.70 10.80 23.36
C THR A 40 -18.51 10.79 21.85
N ILE A 41 -17.27 10.85 21.36
CA ILE A 41 -16.95 10.85 19.93
C ILE A 41 -16.98 9.42 19.35
N VAL A 42 -16.59 8.43 20.14
CA VAL A 42 -16.42 7.03 19.72
C VAL A 42 -17.61 6.45 18.96
N PRO A 43 -18.89 6.61 19.40
CA PRO A 43 -20.04 6.08 18.66
C PRO A 43 -20.14 6.60 17.22
N THR A 44 -19.70 7.83 16.97
CA THR A 44 -19.71 8.43 15.63
C THR A 44 -18.66 7.78 14.74
N LEU A 45 -17.45 7.55 15.25
CA LEU A 45 -16.38 6.86 14.52
C LEU A 45 -16.77 5.41 14.21
N ASN A 46 -17.36 4.71 15.18
CA ASN A 46 -17.87 3.34 14.97
C ASN A 46 -18.90 3.26 13.84
N LYS A 47 -19.82 4.23 13.75
CA LYS A 47 -20.79 4.31 12.64
C LYS A 47 -20.13 4.55 11.28
N ILE A 48 -19.06 5.35 11.23
CA ILE A 48 -18.34 5.61 9.97
C ILE A 48 -17.57 4.37 9.54
N LEU A 49 -16.88 3.71 10.47
CA LEU A 49 -16.12 2.50 10.20
C LEU A 49 -17.00 1.33 9.75
N SER A 50 -18.22 1.25 10.25
CA SER A 50 -19.22 0.24 9.87
C SER A 50 -20.06 0.61 8.63
N LEU A 51 -19.71 1.68 7.89
CA LEU A 51 -20.44 2.05 6.67
C LEU A 51 -20.46 0.90 5.65
N PRO A 52 -21.64 0.48 5.17
CA PRO A 52 -21.77 -0.58 4.18
C PRO A 52 -21.06 -0.21 2.88
N VAL A 53 -20.52 -1.22 2.18
CA VAL A 53 -19.86 -1.04 0.88
C VAL A 53 -20.75 -0.28 -0.12
N LYS A 54 -22.07 -0.50 -0.10
CA LYS A 54 -23.05 0.11 -1.02
C LYS A 54 -23.56 1.49 -0.60
N SER A 55 -23.16 2.01 0.57
CA SER A 55 -23.76 3.24 1.14
C SER A 55 -23.25 4.54 0.51
N LEU A 56 -22.04 4.53 -0.05
CA LEU A 56 -21.37 5.70 -0.62
C LEU A 56 -20.53 5.28 -1.83
N PRO A 57 -20.24 6.20 -2.77
CA PRO A 57 -19.23 5.96 -3.79
C PRO A 57 -17.91 5.51 -3.15
N PRO A 58 -17.19 4.52 -3.72
CA PRO A 58 -16.02 3.90 -3.07
C PRO A 58 -14.98 4.91 -2.57
N ILE A 59 -14.66 5.93 -3.38
CA ILE A 59 -13.67 6.96 -3.04
C ILE A 59 -14.09 7.75 -1.79
N GLY A 60 -15.33 8.21 -1.72
CA GLY A 60 -15.82 8.99 -0.58
C GLY A 60 -15.90 8.14 0.69
N ARG A 61 -16.36 6.89 0.55
CA ARG A 61 -16.43 5.93 1.64
C ARG A 61 -15.06 5.62 2.24
N ASP A 62 -14.10 5.26 1.39
CA ASP A 62 -12.75 4.88 1.81
C ASP A 62 -12.01 6.08 2.41
N TRP A 63 -12.24 7.29 1.90
CA TRP A 63 -11.72 8.51 2.52
C TRP A 63 -12.29 8.71 3.94
N MET A 64 -13.61 8.59 4.12
CA MET A 64 -14.24 8.77 5.42
C MET A 64 -13.78 7.70 6.44
N GLN A 65 -13.71 6.43 6.02
CA GLN A 65 -13.23 5.35 6.87
C GLN A 65 -11.74 5.50 7.19
N GLY A 66 -10.92 5.91 6.23
CA GLY A 66 -9.50 6.22 6.46
C GLY A 66 -9.28 7.32 7.49
N ARG A 67 -10.10 8.39 7.45
CA ARG A 67 -10.08 9.45 8.47
C ARG A 67 -10.61 8.98 9.82
N ALA A 68 -11.65 8.15 9.84
CA ALA A 68 -12.15 7.59 11.09
C ALA A 68 -11.11 6.68 11.77
N LEU A 69 -10.33 5.89 11.03
CA LEU A 69 -9.23 5.09 11.58
C LEU A 69 -8.13 5.95 12.20
N GLU A 70 -7.74 7.03 11.52
CA GLU A 70 -6.78 8.01 12.04
C GLU A 70 -7.28 8.64 13.34
N TYR A 71 -8.53 9.13 13.34
CA TYR A 71 -9.16 9.74 14.50
C TYR A 71 -9.33 8.77 15.67
N SER A 72 -9.70 7.51 15.40
CA SER A 72 -9.74 6.47 16.42
C SER A 72 -8.35 6.20 17.02
N SER A 73 -7.29 6.25 16.20
CA SER A 73 -5.91 6.06 16.67
C SER A 73 -5.49 7.18 17.62
N ASN A 74 -5.82 8.42 17.29
CA ASN A 74 -5.59 9.60 18.11
C ASN A 74 -6.32 9.50 19.47
N LEU A 75 -7.58 9.04 19.45
CA LEU A 75 -8.37 8.85 20.66
C LEU A 75 -7.80 7.81 21.63
N LEU A 76 -7.09 6.78 21.17
CA LEU A 76 -6.46 5.77 22.06
C LEU A 76 -5.56 6.43 23.11
N SER A 77 -4.76 7.42 22.69
CA SER A 77 -3.86 8.15 23.59
C SER A 77 -4.59 9.00 24.64
N ILE A 78 -5.78 9.51 24.29
CA ILE A 78 -6.62 10.32 25.19
C ILE A 78 -7.38 9.43 26.17
N LEU A 79 -7.93 8.32 25.68
CA LEU A 79 -8.78 7.39 26.44
C LEU A 79 -8.00 6.64 27.52
N GLY A 80 -6.72 6.31 27.27
CA GLY A 80 -5.89 5.57 28.23
C GLY A 80 -6.54 4.26 28.66
N ASP A 81 -6.82 4.11 29.95
CA ASP A 81 -7.46 2.92 30.54
C ASP A 81 -8.88 2.64 30.00
N LYS A 82 -9.48 3.57 29.26
CA LYS A 82 -10.80 3.42 28.61
C LYS A 82 -10.70 3.07 27.13
N SER A 83 -9.55 2.57 26.66
CA SER A 83 -9.35 2.26 25.24
C SER A 83 -10.33 1.23 24.69
N GLN A 84 -10.92 0.36 25.53
CA GLN A 84 -11.93 -0.63 25.13
C GLN A 84 -13.22 -0.01 24.59
N GLU A 85 -13.48 1.29 24.80
CA GLU A 85 -14.57 2.00 24.12
C GLU A 85 -14.47 1.85 22.58
N LEU A 86 -13.25 1.67 22.05
CA LEU A 86 -12.98 1.48 20.62
C LEU A 86 -13.14 0.04 20.11
N ASP A 87 -13.66 -0.91 20.90
CA ASP A 87 -13.87 -2.30 20.46
C ASP A 87 -14.75 -2.40 19.20
N GLY A 88 -15.75 -1.53 19.06
CA GLY A 88 -16.57 -1.44 17.85
C GLY A 88 -15.79 -1.02 16.61
N ALA A 89 -14.83 -0.11 16.77
CA ALA A 89 -13.91 0.34 15.73
C ALA A 89 -12.97 -0.79 15.34
N VAL A 90 -12.43 -1.52 16.33
CA VAL A 90 -11.56 -2.69 16.12
C VAL A 90 -12.25 -3.78 15.31
N LYS A 91 -13.49 -4.14 15.64
CA LYS A 91 -14.27 -5.13 14.88
C LYS A 91 -14.49 -4.69 13.42
N SER A 92 -14.82 -3.42 13.23
CA SER A 92 -15.01 -2.85 11.89
C SER A 92 -13.70 -2.81 11.10
N ALA A 93 -12.60 -2.47 11.75
CA ALA A 93 -11.25 -2.48 11.19
C ALA A 93 -10.87 -3.89 10.72
N ILE A 94 -11.01 -4.92 11.55
CA ILE A 94 -10.74 -6.32 11.15
C ILE A 94 -11.58 -6.72 9.92
N THR A 95 -12.84 -6.28 9.85
CA THR A 95 -13.70 -6.52 8.67
C THR A 95 -13.13 -5.85 7.41
N ILE A 96 -12.69 -4.59 7.50
CA ILE A 96 -12.05 -3.87 6.38
C ILE A 96 -10.76 -4.55 5.95
N LEU A 97 -9.94 -5.04 6.89
CA LEU A 97 -8.65 -5.69 6.58
C LEU A 97 -8.84 -6.98 5.77
N LYS A 98 -9.85 -7.77 6.12
CA LYS A 98 -10.16 -9.07 5.51
C LYS A 98 -10.83 -8.96 4.14
N ASP A 99 -11.42 -7.82 3.82
CA ASP A 99 -12.10 -7.59 2.55
C ASP A 99 -11.09 -7.16 1.47
N SER A 100 -10.79 -8.07 0.54
CA SER A 100 -9.83 -7.84 -0.56
C SER A 100 -10.30 -6.82 -1.59
N ASP A 101 -11.60 -6.53 -1.66
CA ASP A 101 -12.16 -5.54 -2.58
C ASP A 101 -11.95 -4.11 -2.07
N ARG A 102 -11.42 -3.94 -0.86
CA ARG A 102 -11.07 -2.64 -0.29
C ARG A 102 -9.73 -2.17 -0.80
N ALA A 103 -9.61 -0.85 -1.01
CA ALA A 103 -8.37 -0.24 -1.44
C ALA A 103 -7.19 -0.61 -0.52
N ILE A 104 -6.04 -0.94 -1.13
CA ILE A 104 -4.80 -1.33 -0.44
C ILE A 104 -4.45 -0.31 0.66
N ASP A 105 -4.48 0.98 0.33
CA ASP A 105 -4.11 2.05 1.28
C ASP A 105 -5.06 2.12 2.48
N LEU A 106 -6.34 1.80 2.30
CA LEU A 106 -7.29 1.73 3.41
C LEU A 106 -6.99 0.53 4.31
N ARG A 107 -6.74 -0.65 3.70
CA ARG A 107 -6.37 -1.86 4.44
C ARG A 107 -5.07 -1.67 5.23
N ILE A 108 -4.08 -0.94 4.69
CA ILE A 108 -2.86 -0.57 5.41
C ILE A 108 -3.15 0.37 6.58
N ARG A 109 -3.97 1.41 6.39
CA ARG A 109 -4.40 2.30 7.50
C ARG A 109 -5.14 1.54 8.60
N THR A 110 -5.86 0.49 8.24
CA THR A 110 -6.50 -0.42 9.19
C THR A 110 -5.47 -1.17 10.04
N VAL A 111 -4.41 -1.71 9.42
CA VAL A 111 -3.30 -2.36 10.16
C VAL A 111 -2.64 -1.37 11.13
N VAL A 112 -2.46 -0.11 10.71
CA VAL A 112 -1.93 0.95 11.58
C VAL A 112 -2.80 1.13 12.83
N PHE A 113 -4.11 1.35 12.65
CA PHE A 113 -5.04 1.52 13.77
C PHE A 113 -5.06 0.28 14.69
N LEU A 114 -5.06 -0.93 14.13
CA LEU A 114 -4.99 -2.17 14.90
C LEU A 114 -3.68 -2.27 15.69
N SER A 115 -2.54 -1.89 15.10
CA SER A 115 -1.26 -1.88 15.82
C SER A 115 -1.24 -0.92 17.02
N TYR A 116 -1.86 0.26 16.88
CA TYR A 116 -2.01 1.19 18.00
C TYR A 116 -3.01 0.67 19.04
N SER A 117 -4.08 -0.01 18.61
CA SER A 117 -5.07 -0.62 19.50
C SER A 117 -4.43 -1.71 20.37
N ALA A 118 -3.62 -2.59 19.78
CA ALA A 118 -2.81 -3.57 20.49
C ALA A 118 -1.90 -2.90 21.53
N ASN A 119 -1.16 -1.86 21.13
CA ASN A 119 -0.28 -1.12 22.03
C ASN A 119 -1.04 -0.42 23.18
N ALA A 120 -2.31 -0.08 22.98
CA ALA A 120 -3.20 0.47 24.01
C ALA A 120 -3.82 -0.60 24.92
N GLY A 121 -3.39 -1.87 24.79
CA GLY A 121 -3.86 -2.98 25.63
C GLY A 121 -5.18 -3.61 25.17
N ILE A 122 -5.66 -3.31 23.96
CA ILE A 122 -6.82 -4.00 23.38
C ILE A 122 -6.35 -5.37 22.85
N THR A 123 -7.02 -6.44 23.27
CA THR A 123 -6.72 -7.80 22.81
C THR A 123 -7.15 -7.99 21.35
N LEU A 124 -6.20 -8.42 20.50
CA LEU A 124 -6.41 -8.61 19.07
C LEU A 124 -6.02 -10.03 18.62
N PRO A 125 -6.57 -10.53 17.50
CA PRO A 125 -6.06 -11.72 16.82
C PRO A 125 -4.76 -11.37 16.07
N THR A 126 -3.67 -11.16 16.80
CA THR A 126 -2.40 -10.61 16.29
C THR A 126 -1.83 -11.43 15.13
N ASP A 127 -1.85 -12.76 15.20
CA ASP A 127 -1.35 -13.64 14.15
C ASP A 127 -2.12 -13.47 12.82
N GLU A 128 -3.45 -13.37 12.89
CA GLU A 128 -4.27 -13.13 11.70
C GLU A 128 -3.97 -11.76 11.06
N ILE A 129 -3.74 -10.74 11.89
CA ILE A 129 -3.44 -9.39 11.43
C ILE A 129 -2.04 -9.34 10.80
N LEU A 130 -1.05 -9.99 11.40
CA LEU A 130 0.31 -10.08 10.87
C LEU A 130 0.36 -10.84 9.55
N THR A 131 -0.40 -11.93 9.44
CA THR A 131 -0.56 -12.69 8.17
C THR A 131 -1.16 -11.79 7.09
N ALA A 132 -2.22 -11.05 7.40
CA ALA A 132 -2.82 -10.11 6.45
C ALA A 132 -1.88 -8.95 6.10
N ALA A 133 -1.03 -8.50 7.02
CA ALA A 133 -0.03 -7.46 6.77
C ALA A 133 1.07 -7.93 5.81
N ASP A 134 1.56 -9.18 5.94
CA ASP A 134 2.54 -9.75 5.00
C ASP A 134 1.93 -9.90 3.59
N GLU A 135 0.68 -10.33 3.48
CA GLU A 135 -0.03 -10.35 2.19
C GLU A 135 -0.23 -8.95 1.58
N LEU A 136 -0.41 -7.92 2.41
CA LEU A 136 -0.46 -6.53 1.94
C LEU A 136 0.90 -6.04 1.43
N VAL A 137 2.03 -6.55 1.94
CA VAL A 137 3.35 -6.27 1.36
C VAL A 137 3.42 -6.80 -0.07
N LYS A 138 3.08 -8.08 -0.29
CA LYS A 138 3.06 -8.70 -1.62
C LYS A 138 2.12 -7.96 -2.57
N THR A 139 0.90 -7.70 -2.12
CA THR A 139 -0.11 -6.97 -2.89
C THR A 139 0.38 -5.57 -3.28
N SER A 140 1.06 -4.87 -2.36
CA SER A 140 1.60 -3.52 -2.62
C SER A 140 2.71 -3.53 -3.67
N LEU A 141 3.53 -4.58 -3.70
CA LEU A 141 4.61 -4.75 -4.68
C LEU A 141 4.03 -5.15 -6.05
N ARG A 142 3.10 -6.11 -6.10
CA ARG A 142 2.41 -6.52 -7.33
C ARG A 142 1.70 -5.35 -8.03
N ASP A 143 1.02 -4.48 -7.28
CA ASP A 143 0.31 -3.29 -7.79
C ASP A 143 1.24 -2.36 -8.60
N VAL A 144 2.49 -2.25 -8.18
CA VAL A 144 3.47 -1.37 -8.83
C VAL A 144 4.27 -2.12 -9.91
N TYR A 145 4.63 -3.38 -9.64
CA TYR A 145 5.39 -4.21 -10.56
C TYR A 145 4.61 -4.56 -11.83
N GLY A 146 3.29 -4.78 -11.72
CA GLY A 146 2.43 -5.03 -12.87
C GLY A 146 2.47 -3.90 -13.90
N ILE A 147 2.61 -2.65 -13.45
CA ILE A 147 2.72 -1.48 -14.34
C ILE A 147 4.03 -1.52 -15.15
N ILE A 148 5.13 -1.97 -14.55
CA ILE A 148 6.40 -2.17 -15.28
C ILE A 148 6.22 -3.25 -16.34
N GLN A 149 5.59 -4.37 -15.98
CA GLN A 149 5.36 -5.48 -16.91
C GLN A 149 4.48 -5.06 -18.09
N ASP A 150 3.40 -4.34 -17.83
CA ASP A 150 2.52 -3.81 -18.87
C ASP A 150 3.28 -2.87 -19.81
N LYS A 151 4.10 -1.96 -19.27
CA LYS A 151 4.93 -1.05 -20.08
C LYS A 151 5.97 -1.79 -20.91
N LYS A 152 6.70 -2.75 -20.33
CA LYS A 152 7.66 -3.59 -21.07
C LYS A 152 6.96 -4.31 -22.23
N PHE A 153 5.78 -4.87 -21.98
CA PHE A 153 5.00 -5.59 -22.98
C PHE A 153 4.47 -4.67 -24.09
N GLU A 154 3.99 -3.47 -23.75
CA GLU A 154 3.58 -2.47 -24.73
C GLU A 154 4.73 -2.08 -25.68
N GLU A 155 5.94 -1.91 -25.15
CA GLU A 155 7.12 -1.61 -25.95
C GLU A 155 7.55 -2.77 -26.85
N GLU A 156 7.49 -4.01 -26.35
CA GLU A 156 7.77 -5.21 -27.15
C GLU A 156 6.80 -5.32 -28.34
N ILE A 157 5.51 -5.04 -28.13
CA ILE A 157 4.49 -5.11 -29.18
C ILE A 157 4.64 -3.98 -30.20
N THR A 158 4.85 -2.76 -29.72
CA THR A 158 4.81 -1.56 -30.56
C THR A 158 6.16 -1.25 -31.22
N GLY A 159 7.26 -1.80 -30.70
CA GLY A 159 8.63 -1.42 -31.07
C GLY A 159 8.93 0.06 -30.76
N LEU A 160 8.05 0.74 -30.04
CA LEU A 160 8.16 2.12 -29.62
C LEU A 160 8.46 2.08 -28.12
N SER A 161 9.74 2.22 -27.77
CA SER A 161 10.10 2.69 -26.44
C SER A 161 9.34 3.99 -26.18
N ASP A 162 8.77 4.17 -24.99
CA ASP A 162 8.05 5.39 -24.59
C ASP A 162 8.95 6.61 -24.83
N MET A 163 8.90 7.19 -26.04
CA MET A 163 9.37 8.52 -26.40
C MET A 163 8.42 9.47 -25.68
N GLY A 164 8.60 9.58 -24.37
CA GLY A 164 7.83 10.46 -23.53
C GLY A 164 7.82 11.85 -24.15
N MET A 165 6.61 12.32 -24.41
CA MET A 165 6.24 13.71 -24.69
C MET A 165 6.73 14.64 -23.56
N GLY A 166 8.03 14.91 -23.55
CA GLY A 166 8.75 15.83 -22.70
C GLY A 166 10.05 16.14 -23.42
N GLY A 167 10.06 17.24 -24.18
CA GLY A 167 11.06 17.50 -25.21
C GLY A 167 12.52 17.39 -24.75
N GLY A 168 13.34 16.70 -25.55
CA GLY A 168 14.80 16.79 -25.46
C GLY A 168 15.61 15.60 -26.00
N GLY A 169 15.52 15.30 -27.29
CA GLY A 169 16.60 14.62 -28.04
C GLY A 169 16.68 13.08 -27.95
N PRO A 170 17.45 12.44 -28.87
CA PRO A 170 17.66 10.98 -28.88
C PRO A 170 18.33 10.56 -27.59
N GLU A 171 18.05 9.34 -27.10
CA GLU A 171 18.63 8.73 -25.90
C GLU A 171 20.14 9.02 -25.80
N MET A 172 20.50 10.09 -25.09
CA MET A 172 21.89 10.44 -24.86
C MET A 172 22.38 9.47 -23.80
N MET A 173 23.09 8.42 -24.24
CA MET A 173 24.01 7.67 -23.37
C MET A 173 24.74 8.70 -22.51
N GLY A 174 24.46 8.72 -21.20
CA GLY A 174 25.20 9.59 -20.30
C GLY A 174 26.64 9.13 -20.34
N TYR A 175 27.61 10.01 -20.53
CA TYR A 175 29.01 9.61 -20.45
C TYR A 175 29.52 9.94 -19.06
N ASP A 176 30.28 9.04 -18.44
CA ASP A 176 30.95 9.35 -17.18
C ASP A 176 32.05 10.40 -17.39
N ALA A 177 32.70 10.84 -16.30
CA ALA A 177 33.79 11.81 -16.37
C ALA A 177 35.00 11.34 -17.20
N MET A 178 35.05 10.06 -17.59
CA MET A 178 36.08 9.46 -18.46
C MET A 178 35.58 9.21 -19.89
N GLY A 179 34.35 9.61 -20.23
CA GLY A 179 33.80 9.45 -21.57
C GLY A 179 33.30 8.04 -21.89
N MET A 180 33.05 7.21 -20.88
CA MET A 180 32.46 5.88 -21.06
C MET A 180 30.93 5.96 -21.05
N PRO A 181 30.22 5.27 -21.95
CA PRO A 181 28.77 5.22 -21.91
C PRO A 181 28.31 4.61 -20.58
N VAL A 182 27.55 5.38 -19.83
CA VAL A 182 26.80 4.98 -18.65
C VAL A 182 25.47 4.46 -19.17
N GLU A 183 25.24 3.17 -18.97
CA GLU A 183 23.90 2.61 -19.08
C GLU A 183 23.03 3.31 -18.04
N ASN A 184 22.23 4.26 -18.51
CA ASN A 184 21.17 4.82 -17.70
C ASN A 184 20.11 3.73 -17.58
N GLU A 185 20.11 3.07 -16.42
CA GLU A 185 19.10 2.09 -16.06
C GLU A 185 17.72 2.67 -16.34
N ARG A 186 17.00 2.01 -17.25
CA ARG A 186 15.72 2.51 -17.73
C ARG A 186 14.69 2.38 -16.62
N ASN A 187 13.99 3.48 -16.34
CA ASN A 187 12.98 3.55 -15.29
C ASN A 187 11.61 3.79 -15.93
N TYR A 188 10.76 2.78 -15.93
CA TYR A 188 9.40 2.81 -16.47
C TYR A 188 8.44 3.59 -15.57
N LEU A 189 8.72 3.65 -14.26
CA LEU A 189 7.83 4.24 -13.29
C LEU A 189 8.22 5.68 -12.92
N PRO A 190 7.25 6.61 -12.90
CA PRO A 190 7.41 7.89 -12.23
C PRO A 190 7.74 7.73 -10.73
N ILE A 191 8.52 8.66 -10.19
CA ILE A 191 8.93 8.67 -8.76
C ILE A 191 7.76 8.55 -7.78
N THR A 192 6.56 9.03 -8.15
CA THR A 192 5.35 8.96 -7.32
C THR A 192 4.94 7.53 -6.96
N TYR A 193 5.22 6.55 -7.82
CA TYR A 193 4.93 5.14 -7.54
C TYR A 193 5.85 4.61 -6.44
N PHE A 194 7.14 4.93 -6.50
CA PHE A 194 8.11 4.56 -5.47
C PHE A 194 7.83 5.24 -4.13
N VAL A 195 7.45 6.53 -4.13
CA VAL A 195 7.05 7.23 -2.89
C VAL A 195 5.85 6.56 -2.25
N ARG A 196 4.84 6.16 -3.04
CA ARG A 196 3.66 5.46 -2.52
C ARG A 196 4.02 4.06 -2.00
N ALA A 197 4.82 3.30 -2.75
CA ALA A 197 5.28 1.97 -2.33
C ALA A 197 6.13 2.04 -1.05
N SER A 198 7.03 3.01 -0.96
CA SER A 198 7.82 3.32 0.23
C SER A 198 6.92 3.56 1.43
N TRP A 199 5.94 4.46 1.30
CA TRP A 199 4.98 4.73 2.37
C TRP A 199 4.25 3.46 2.81
N ARG A 200 3.78 2.63 1.87
CA ARG A 200 3.08 1.36 2.18
C ARG A 200 3.96 0.41 2.98
N LEU A 201 5.19 0.15 2.51
CA LEU A 201 6.12 -0.79 3.15
C LEU A 201 6.56 -0.31 4.53
N VAL A 202 6.99 0.94 4.66
CA VAL A 202 7.44 1.50 5.94
C VAL A 202 6.30 1.50 6.96
N THR A 203 5.08 1.87 6.53
CA THR A 203 3.90 1.89 7.40
C THR A 203 3.52 0.50 7.89
N LEU A 204 3.58 -0.51 7.00
CA LEU A 204 3.33 -1.91 7.37
C LEU A 204 4.41 -2.42 8.33
N ALA A 205 5.69 -2.19 8.04
CA ALA A 205 6.79 -2.61 8.90
C ALA A 205 6.69 -2.05 10.32
N ASP A 206 6.36 -0.76 10.45
CA ASP A 206 6.22 -0.12 11.76
C ASP A 206 5.04 -0.68 12.55
N SER A 207 3.96 -1.02 11.84
CA SER A 207 2.78 -1.62 12.45
C SER A 207 3.01 -3.07 12.84
N MET A 208 3.71 -3.84 12.02
CA MET A 208 4.12 -5.22 12.31
C MET A 208 5.05 -5.27 13.52
N THR A 209 6.02 -4.36 13.63
CA THR A 209 6.88 -4.24 14.82
C THR A 209 6.06 -4.03 16.09
N ARG A 210 5.08 -3.11 16.07
CA ARG A 210 4.19 -2.87 17.21
C ARG A 210 3.34 -4.09 17.56
N LEU A 211 2.80 -4.79 16.55
CA LEU A 211 1.98 -5.98 16.74
C LEU A 211 2.81 -7.15 17.31
N ALA A 212 4.03 -7.35 16.82
CA ALA A 212 4.93 -8.42 17.28
C ALA A 212 5.24 -8.34 18.79
N GLN A 213 5.18 -7.14 19.38
CA GLN A 213 5.37 -6.97 20.83
C GLN A 213 4.28 -7.65 21.67
N GLN A 214 3.13 -7.99 21.07
CA GLN A 214 2.04 -8.70 21.73
C GLN A 214 2.15 -10.22 21.62
N LEU A 215 3.13 -10.75 20.88
CA LEU A 215 3.31 -12.18 20.71
C LEU A 215 4.22 -12.75 21.80
N ASP A 216 3.80 -13.88 22.37
CA ASP A 216 4.62 -14.68 23.29
C ASP A 216 5.66 -15.54 22.55
N SER A 217 5.37 -15.95 21.31
CA SER A 217 6.26 -16.70 20.41
C SER A 217 6.49 -15.94 19.10
N ASP A 218 7.53 -16.27 18.35
CA ASP A 218 7.75 -15.77 16.97
C ASP A 218 7.96 -14.26 16.81
N LYS A 219 8.02 -13.50 17.92
CA LYS A 219 8.29 -12.06 17.94
C LYS A 219 9.54 -11.69 17.12
N GLU A 220 10.65 -12.38 17.33
CA GLU A 220 11.92 -12.10 16.64
C GLU A 220 11.78 -12.28 15.11
N GLN A 221 11.08 -13.32 14.68
CA GLN A 221 10.80 -13.56 13.26
C GLN A 221 10.03 -12.39 12.64
N TYR A 222 9.00 -11.88 13.31
CA TYR A 222 8.22 -10.76 12.81
C TYR A 222 8.97 -9.42 12.87
N GLU A 223 9.80 -9.20 13.89
CA GLU A 223 10.67 -8.02 13.97
C GLU A 223 11.72 -8.00 12.86
N ASP A 224 12.37 -9.14 12.58
CA ASP A 224 13.34 -9.23 11.50
C ASP A 224 12.68 -9.11 10.13
N ARG A 225 11.50 -9.70 9.96
CA ARG A 225 10.67 -9.50 8.76
C ARG A 225 10.31 -8.03 8.58
N ALA A 226 9.89 -7.35 9.65
CA ALA A 226 9.56 -5.92 9.61
C ALA A 226 10.79 -5.05 9.28
N LYS A 227 11.97 -5.36 9.83
CA LYS A 227 13.24 -4.67 9.48
C LYS A 227 13.54 -4.81 7.99
N LEU A 228 13.38 -6.01 7.44
CA LEU A 228 13.58 -6.27 6.00
C LEU A 228 12.56 -5.51 5.14
N ILE A 229 11.27 -5.51 5.52
CA ILE A 229 10.25 -4.72 4.81
C ILE A 229 10.59 -3.22 4.85
N ARG A 230 11.01 -2.73 6.02
CA ARG A 230 11.39 -1.32 6.21
C ARG A 230 12.59 -0.93 5.36
N SER A 231 13.61 -1.79 5.24
CA SER A 231 14.80 -1.49 4.45
C SER A 231 14.46 -1.32 2.97
N TYR A 232 13.60 -2.17 2.40
CA TYR A 232 13.10 -2.00 1.03
C TYR A 232 12.21 -0.76 0.89
N GLY A 233 11.37 -0.46 1.88
CA GLY A 233 10.59 0.77 1.90
C GLY A 233 11.45 2.03 1.87
N VAL A 234 12.53 2.07 2.65
CA VAL A 234 13.51 3.18 2.63
C VAL A 234 14.26 3.22 1.30
N LYS A 235 14.70 2.07 0.79
CA LYS A 235 15.38 1.98 -0.51
C LYS A 235 14.53 2.53 -1.66
N PHE A 236 13.22 2.30 -1.68
CA PHE A 236 12.34 2.92 -2.69
C PHE A 236 12.33 4.45 -2.64
N TYR A 237 12.52 5.05 -1.47
CA TYR A 237 12.57 6.50 -1.33
C TYR A 237 13.93 7.06 -1.74
N GLU A 238 15.02 6.40 -1.34
CA GLU A 238 16.40 6.83 -1.60
C GLU A 238 16.85 6.53 -3.03
N GLU A 239 16.43 5.39 -3.57
CA GLU A 239 16.80 4.85 -4.88
C GLU A 239 15.54 4.42 -5.66
N PRO A 240 14.74 5.37 -6.17
CA PRO A 240 13.46 5.11 -6.85
C PRO A 240 13.68 4.54 -8.26
N LYS A 241 14.16 3.29 -8.32
CA LYS A 241 14.54 2.57 -9.54
C LYS A 241 13.77 1.25 -9.67
N ASP A 242 13.49 0.86 -10.89
CA ASP A 242 12.80 -0.40 -11.20
C ASP A 242 13.55 -1.65 -10.69
N ALA A 243 14.90 -1.67 -10.67
CA ALA A 243 15.63 -2.77 -10.05
C ALA A 243 15.41 -2.87 -8.54
N SER A 244 15.23 -1.74 -7.84
CA SER A 244 14.87 -1.75 -6.42
C SER A 244 13.54 -2.48 -6.23
N LEU A 245 12.55 -2.19 -7.07
CA LEU A 245 11.24 -2.85 -7.01
C LEU A 245 11.33 -4.33 -7.39
N THR A 246 12.06 -4.66 -8.44
CA THR A 246 12.26 -6.06 -8.88
C THR A 246 12.91 -6.89 -7.77
N SER A 247 13.97 -6.38 -7.14
CA SER A 247 14.64 -7.01 -6.00
C SER A 247 13.70 -7.19 -4.80
N ALA A 248 12.79 -6.25 -4.56
CA ALA A 248 11.76 -6.41 -3.53
C ALA A 248 10.78 -7.53 -3.88
N VAL A 249 10.29 -7.60 -5.13
CA VAL A 249 9.40 -8.68 -5.59
C VAL A 249 10.10 -10.04 -5.46
N GLU A 250 11.35 -10.17 -5.87
CA GLU A 250 12.15 -11.39 -5.69
C GLU A 250 12.22 -11.84 -4.23
N THR A 251 12.32 -10.88 -3.31
CA THR A 251 12.47 -11.16 -1.87
C THR A 251 11.13 -11.53 -1.22
N PHE A 252 10.05 -10.86 -1.58
CA PHE A 252 8.76 -10.97 -0.88
C PHE A 252 7.75 -11.86 -1.59
N ASP A 253 7.91 -12.04 -2.90
CA ASP A 253 6.92 -12.60 -3.80
C ASP A 253 7.52 -13.13 -5.12
N PRO A 254 8.50 -14.05 -5.05
CA PRO A 254 9.26 -14.50 -6.22
C PRO A 254 8.38 -15.20 -7.26
N GLU A 255 7.25 -15.79 -6.85
CA GLU A 255 6.30 -16.46 -7.75
C GLU A 255 5.60 -15.50 -8.71
N SER A 256 5.60 -14.20 -8.42
CA SER A 256 4.99 -13.18 -9.28
C SER A 256 5.90 -12.70 -10.41
N ILE A 257 7.14 -13.17 -10.46
CA ILE A 257 8.10 -12.81 -11.51
C ILE A 257 7.80 -13.64 -12.75
N VAL A 258 7.42 -12.97 -13.83
CA VAL A 258 7.30 -13.61 -15.14
C VAL A 258 8.72 -13.81 -15.68
N PRO A 259 9.13 -15.04 -16.00
CA PRO A 259 10.43 -15.27 -16.65
C PRO A 259 10.45 -14.50 -17.96
N GLU A 260 11.49 -13.69 -18.19
CA GLU A 260 11.73 -13.12 -19.50
C GLU A 260 11.81 -14.31 -20.49
N ALA A 261 11.02 -14.25 -21.57
CA ALA A 261 11.13 -15.24 -22.62
C ALA A 261 12.56 -15.14 -23.13
N ASN A 262 13.37 -16.18 -22.89
CA ASN A 262 14.69 -16.25 -23.49
C ASN A 262 14.49 -16.00 -24.99
N ASP A 263 15.00 -14.86 -25.48
CA ASP A 263 15.21 -14.68 -26.90
C ASP A 263 15.97 -15.93 -27.35
N PRO A 264 15.45 -16.74 -28.28
CA PRO A 264 16.25 -17.81 -28.82
C PRO A 264 17.51 -17.13 -29.36
N GLU A 265 18.66 -17.41 -28.73
CA GLU A 265 19.97 -16.91 -29.12
C GLU A 265 19.98 -16.76 -30.63
N SER A 266 20.18 -15.52 -31.11
CA SER A 266 20.17 -15.20 -32.52
C SER A 266 21.08 -16.19 -33.23
N LYS A 267 20.49 -17.21 -33.85
CA LYS A 267 21.23 -18.10 -34.72
C LYS A 267 21.61 -17.23 -35.90
N ASP A 268 22.90 -16.90 -35.91
CA ASP A 268 23.68 -16.38 -37.03
C ASP A 268 22.93 -16.54 -38.37
N PRO A 269 22.54 -15.45 -39.05
CA PRO A 269 21.77 -15.51 -40.28
C PRO A 269 22.71 -15.92 -41.43
N GLY A 270 23.05 -17.20 -41.44
CA GLY A 270 23.98 -17.82 -42.34
C GLY A 270 23.55 -19.23 -42.71
N LYS A 271 22.25 -19.43 -43.00
CA LYS A 271 21.75 -20.54 -43.83
C LYS A 271 20.26 -20.34 -44.14
N GLU A 272 20.01 -19.79 -45.32
CA GLU A 272 18.72 -19.92 -46.00
C GLU A 272 18.37 -21.41 -46.19
N THR A 273 17.14 -21.79 -45.88
CA THR A 273 16.28 -22.62 -46.76
C THR A 273 14.84 -22.64 -46.24
N ASP A 274 14.04 -21.79 -46.87
CA ASP A 274 12.60 -21.87 -47.19
C ASP A 274 11.48 -21.94 -46.12
N PRO A 275 10.27 -21.42 -46.48
CA PRO A 275 9.32 -20.86 -45.54
C PRO A 275 8.08 -21.75 -45.34
N GLU A 276 7.76 -22.08 -44.10
CA GLU A 276 6.37 -22.41 -43.72
C GLU A 276 5.85 -21.35 -42.75
N THR A 277 5.20 -20.35 -43.35
CA THR A 277 4.31 -19.43 -42.65
C THR A 277 3.17 -20.20 -41.98
N THR A 278 3.28 -20.41 -40.67
CA THR A 278 2.10 -20.57 -39.81
C THR A 278 2.19 -19.54 -38.70
N PRO A 279 1.26 -18.56 -38.63
CA PRO A 279 1.23 -17.65 -37.50
C PRO A 279 0.89 -18.43 -36.25
N LYS A 280 1.82 -18.49 -35.28
CA LYS A 280 1.49 -18.93 -33.93
C LYS A 280 0.44 -17.97 -33.39
N LYS A 281 -0.80 -18.45 -33.26
CA LYS A 281 -1.85 -17.80 -32.47
C LYS A 281 -1.34 -17.63 -31.04
N LEU A 282 -0.84 -16.43 -30.72
CA LEU A 282 -0.66 -16.00 -29.34
C LEU A 282 -2.06 -15.73 -28.77
N SER A 283 -2.47 -16.59 -27.85
CA SER A 283 -3.76 -16.47 -27.16
C SER A 283 -3.64 -15.36 -26.10
N PRO A 284 -4.48 -14.31 -26.14
CA PRO A 284 -4.32 -13.11 -25.29
C PRO A 284 -4.79 -13.29 -23.83
N PHE A 285 -5.05 -14.52 -23.39
CA PHE A 285 -5.54 -14.78 -22.03
C PHE A 285 -4.89 -16.02 -21.45
N LYS A 286 -3.89 -15.82 -20.59
CA LYS A 286 -3.58 -16.72 -19.48
C LYS A 286 -3.01 -15.92 -18.30
N LEU A 287 -3.91 -15.43 -17.46
CA LEU A 287 -3.66 -15.24 -16.03
C LEU A 287 -4.69 -16.10 -15.31
N ARG A 288 -4.21 -17.01 -14.45
CA ARG A 288 -4.98 -17.64 -13.38
C ARG A 288 -4.31 -17.24 -12.08
#